data_AF-A0A1Q2H1T7-F1
#
_entry.id   AF-A0A1Q2H1T7-F1
#
_cell.length_a   1.000
_cell.length_b   1.000
_cell.length_c   1.000
_cell.angle_alpha   90.00
_cell.angle_beta   90.00
_cell.angle_gamma   90.00
#
_symmetry.space_group_name_H-M   'P 1'
#
loop_
_entity.id
_entity.type
_entity.pdbx_description
1 polymer ?
#
loop_
_entity_poly.entity_id
_entity_poly.type
_entity_poly.pdbx_seq_one_letter_code
_entity_poly.pdbx_strand_id
1 'polypeptide(L)'
;MKLLFYVVIFAVAAFSVNKYYLSGKIDSEALTVADVIASYPVNIFDFKQTMADYAHHLCYKNEDVLSSQNISARECVNNHDDRKSDCESRIFRLAPLNLKTKEEVIDYSKQYTQCTLPYKYIMG
;
A
#
# COMPACT_ATOMS: atom_id res chain seq x y z
N MET A 1 -15.36 -2.99 -6.25
CA MET A 1 -13.96 -3.43 -6.07
C MET A 1 -12.91 -2.36 -6.44
N LYS A 2 -12.89 -1.79 -7.66
CA LYS A 2 -11.91 -0.73 -8.01
C LYS A 2 -11.91 0.48 -7.05
N LEU A 3 -13.09 0.94 -6.60
CA LEU A 3 -13.22 2.07 -5.67
C LEU A 3 -12.57 1.83 -4.30
N LEU A 4 -12.68 0.62 -3.74
CA LEU A 4 -12.09 0.29 -2.44
C LEU A 4 -10.56 0.32 -2.50
N PHE A 5 -9.98 -0.14 -3.61
CA PHE A 5 -8.54 -0.09 -3.84
C PHE A 5 -8.00 1.35 -3.87
N TYR A 6 -8.73 2.26 -4.54
CA TYR A 6 -8.39 3.68 -4.55
C TYR A 6 -8.50 4.31 -3.16
N VAL A 7 -9.53 3.97 -2.38
CA VAL A 7 -9.70 4.47 -1.01
C VAL A 7 -8.55 4.03 -0.09
N VAL A 8 -8.10 2.78 -0.20
CA VAL A 8 -6.97 2.27 0.60
C VAL A 8 -5.68 2.97 0.21
N ILE A 9 -5.38 3.09 -1.09
CA ILE A 9 -4.20 3.82 -1.57
C ILE A 9 -4.22 5.28 -1.08
N PHE A 10 -5.40 5.91 -1.09
CA PHE A 10 -5.56 7.29 -0.61
C PHE A 10 -5.45 7.44 0.90
N ALA A 11 -5.92 6.48 1.68
CA ALA A 11 -5.71 6.46 3.12
C ALA A 11 -4.21 6.29 3.44
N VAL A 12 -3.53 5.37 2.77
CA VAL A 12 -2.09 5.13 2.95
C VAL A 12 -1.27 6.38 2.57
N ALA A 13 -1.58 7.02 1.45
CA ALA A 13 -0.94 8.27 1.03
C ALA A 13 -1.25 9.43 2.00
N ALA A 14 -2.45 9.50 2.56
CA ALA A 14 -2.79 10.52 3.56
C ALA A 14 -2.05 10.31 4.90
N PHE A 15 -1.84 9.06 5.32
CA PHE A 15 -1.12 8.73 6.55
C PHE A 15 0.40 8.96 6.45
N SER A 16 0.98 8.87 5.26
CA SER A 16 2.39 9.20 5.03
C SER A 16 2.64 10.72 4.93
N VAL A 17 1.59 11.54 4.89
CA VAL A 17 1.71 13.00 5.05
C VAL A 17 1.48 13.41 6.50
N ASN A 18 2.40 14.22 7.02
CA ASN A 18 2.44 14.74 8.40
C ASN A 18 1.04 14.99 9.04
N LYS A 19 0.69 14.11 9.99
CA LYS A 19 -0.59 14.05 10.73
C LYS A 19 -1.08 15.38 11.30
N TYR A 20 -0.17 16.31 11.59
CA TYR A 20 -0.46 17.58 12.24
C TYR A 20 -1.07 18.65 11.31
N TYR A 21 -0.91 18.54 9.98
CA TYR A 21 -1.42 19.57 9.05
C TYR A 21 -2.72 19.17 8.34
N LEU A 22 -2.94 17.87 8.11
CA LEU A 22 -4.21 17.35 7.56
C LEU A 22 -5.40 17.71 8.46
N SER A 23 -5.22 17.66 9.77
CA SER A 23 -6.28 18.02 10.72
C SER A 23 -6.71 19.49 10.65
N GLY A 24 -5.92 20.38 10.02
CA GLY A 24 -6.21 21.81 9.92
C GLY A 24 -6.74 22.26 8.55
N LYS A 25 -6.72 21.40 7.51
CA LYS A 25 -7.17 21.75 6.15
C LYS A 25 -8.34 20.91 5.62
N ILE A 26 -8.72 19.83 6.29
CA ILE A 26 -9.91 19.03 5.90
C ILE A 26 -11.21 19.84 6.07
N ASP A 27 -11.21 20.88 6.89
CA ASP A 27 -12.37 21.76 7.10
C ASP A 27 -12.59 22.80 6.00
N SER A 28 -11.67 22.94 5.04
CA SER A 28 -11.85 23.89 3.93
C SER A 28 -11.34 23.32 2.61
N GLU A 29 -12.29 22.96 1.75
CA GLU A 29 -12.16 22.60 0.33
C GLU A 29 -11.74 21.15 0.03
N ALA A 30 -12.41 20.63 -1.00
CA ALA A 30 -12.25 19.30 -1.56
C ALA A 30 -10.85 19.13 -2.19
N LEU A 31 -9.84 18.95 -1.34
CA LEU A 31 -8.49 18.60 -1.77
C LEU A 31 -8.56 17.26 -2.52
N THR A 32 -8.28 17.29 -3.82
CA THR A 32 -8.13 16.05 -4.57
C THR A 32 -6.81 15.41 -4.19
N VAL A 33 -6.71 14.09 -4.29
CA VAL A 33 -5.47 13.42 -3.90
C VAL A 33 -4.29 13.75 -4.83
N ALA A 34 -4.58 14.25 -6.03
CA ALA A 34 -3.55 14.85 -6.88
C ALA A 34 -2.93 16.10 -6.22
N ASP A 35 -3.75 16.95 -5.61
CA ASP A 35 -3.31 18.18 -4.94
C ASP A 35 -2.49 17.88 -3.67
N VAL A 36 -2.85 16.79 -2.97
CA VAL A 36 -2.12 16.32 -1.79
C VAL A 36 -0.75 15.74 -2.18
N ILE A 37 -0.68 14.89 -3.20
CA ILE A 37 0.58 14.27 -3.67
C ILE A 37 1.52 15.32 -4.30
N ALA A 38 0.97 16.28 -5.05
CA ALA A 38 1.76 17.37 -5.63
C ALA A 38 2.34 18.31 -4.56
N SER A 39 1.61 18.52 -3.47
CA SER A 39 2.07 19.33 -2.32
C SER A 39 3.00 18.55 -1.39
N TYR A 40 2.87 17.23 -1.35
CA TYR A 40 3.66 16.35 -0.49
C TYR A 40 3.98 15.03 -1.19
N PRO A 41 5.19 14.87 -1.74
CA PRO A 41 5.56 13.64 -2.42
C PRO A 41 5.52 12.45 -1.46
N VAL A 42 5.03 11.32 -1.94
CA VAL A 42 4.91 10.09 -1.16
C VAL A 42 6.28 9.45 -1.00
N ASN A 43 6.75 9.34 0.24
CA ASN A 43 7.97 8.62 0.58
C ASN A 43 7.74 7.12 0.34
N ILE A 44 8.62 6.50 -0.45
CA ILE A 44 8.48 5.09 -0.80
C ILE A 44 8.68 4.17 0.40
N PHE A 45 9.53 4.52 1.37
CA PHE A 45 9.72 3.69 2.57
C PHE A 45 8.44 3.63 3.41
N ASP A 46 7.80 4.78 3.66
CA ASP A 46 6.54 4.84 4.40
C ASP A 46 5.42 4.10 3.65
N PHE A 47 5.37 4.25 2.33
CA PHE A 47 4.44 3.51 1.48
C PHE A 47 4.64 1.99 1.60
N LYS A 48 5.89 1.51 1.46
CA LYS A 48 6.23 0.08 1.56
C LYS A 48 5.86 -0.50 2.92
N GLN A 49 6.17 0.23 4.00
CA GLN A 49 5.83 -0.18 5.36
C GLN A 49 4.32 -0.30 5.52
N THR A 50 3.57 0.72 5.11
CA THR A 50 2.10 0.71 5.24
C THR A 50 1.46 -0.40 4.42
N MET A 51 1.98 -0.69 3.22
CA MET A 51 1.52 -1.80 2.39
C MET A 51 1.81 -3.16 3.03
N ALA A 52 2.97 -3.32 3.69
CA ALA A 52 3.30 -4.54 4.41
C ALA A 52 2.37 -4.74 5.62
N ASP A 53 2.13 -3.69 6.42
CA ASP A 53 1.22 -3.74 7.56
C ASP A 53 -0.22 -4.08 7.11
N TYR A 54 -0.65 -3.51 5.99
CA TYR A 54 -1.95 -3.82 5.39
C TYR A 54 -2.02 -5.28 4.92
N ALA A 55 -0.97 -5.81 4.28
CA ALA A 55 -0.92 -7.21 3.87
C ALA A 55 -0.96 -8.17 5.07
N HIS A 56 -0.22 -7.85 6.15
CA HIS A 56 -0.24 -8.61 7.39
C HIS A 56 -1.65 -8.60 8.00
N HIS A 57 -2.28 -7.43 8.09
CA HIS A 57 -3.65 -7.29 8.56
C HIS A 57 -4.63 -8.16 7.73
N LEU A 58 -4.48 -8.18 6.39
CA LEU A 58 -5.30 -9.02 5.53
C LEU A 58 -5.09 -10.52 5.77
N CYS A 59 -3.85 -10.96 5.99
CA CYS A 59 -3.56 -12.36 6.32
C CYS A 59 -4.27 -12.80 7.59
N TYR A 60 -4.24 -11.99 8.66
CA TYR A 60 -4.93 -12.33 9.91
C TYR A 60 -6.45 -12.18 9.82
N LYS A 61 -6.94 -11.14 9.14
CA LYS A 61 -8.38 -10.91 8.99
C LYS A 61 -9.09 -12.01 8.19
N ASN A 62 -8.39 -12.66 7.27
CA ASN A 62 -8.94 -13.69 6.39
C ASN A 62 -8.46 -15.10 6.75
N GLU A 63 -8.09 -15.35 8.02
CA GLU A 63 -7.58 -16.63 8.48
C GLU A 63 -8.51 -17.81 8.16
N ASP A 64 -9.83 -17.63 8.26
CA ASP A 64 -10.82 -18.66 7.92
C ASP A 64 -10.75 -19.06 6.43
N VAL A 65 -10.62 -18.06 5.55
CA VAL A 65 -10.52 -18.26 4.09
C VAL A 65 -9.19 -18.93 3.75
N LEU A 66 -8.10 -18.51 4.39
CA LEU A 66 -6.78 -19.14 4.21
C LEU A 66 -6.77 -20.59 4.69
N SER A 67 -7.40 -20.85 5.83
CA SER A 67 -7.51 -22.19 6.41
C SER A 67 -8.26 -23.16 5.49
N SER A 68 -9.29 -22.69 4.77
CA SER A 68 -9.99 -23.49 3.74
C SER A 68 -9.07 -23.92 2.58
N GLN A 69 -7.94 -23.24 2.40
CA GLN A 69 -6.91 -23.52 1.39
C GLN A 69 -5.68 -24.22 2.00
N ASN A 70 -5.74 -24.67 3.25
CA ASN A 70 -4.63 -25.22 4.02
C ASN A 70 -3.42 -24.27 4.16
N ILE A 71 -3.68 -22.96 4.21
CA ILE A 71 -2.66 -21.93 4.42
C ILE A 71 -2.91 -21.30 5.79
N SER A 72 -1.87 -21.22 6.64
CA SER A 72 -2.00 -20.48 7.90
C SER A 72 -1.82 -18.97 7.68
N ALA A 73 -2.40 -18.13 8.56
CA ALA A 73 -2.16 -16.69 8.52
C ALA A 73 -0.65 -16.35 8.62
N ARG A 74 0.10 -17.11 9.42
CA ARG A 74 1.56 -16.99 9.54
C ARG A 74 2.28 -17.31 8.23
N GLU A 75 1.86 -18.36 7.53
CA GLU A 75 2.43 -18.72 6.23
C GLU A 75 2.12 -17.65 5.17
N CYS A 76 0.93 -17.07 5.20
CA CYS A 76 0.58 -15.91 4.36
C CYS A 76 1.52 -14.72 4.60
N VAL A 77 1.78 -14.38 5.86
CA VAL A 77 2.71 -13.30 6.25
C VAL A 77 4.13 -13.60 5.78
N ASN A 78 4.65 -14.80 6.06
CA ASN A 78 6.01 -15.18 5.68
C ASN A 78 6.20 -15.14 4.16
N ASN A 79 5.25 -15.68 3.39
CA ASN A 79 5.31 -15.67 1.93
C ASN A 79 5.27 -14.24 1.36
N HIS A 80 4.45 -13.36 1.96
CA HIS A 80 4.46 -11.94 1.61
C HIS A 80 5.83 -11.30 1.90
N ASP A 81 6.42 -11.52 3.07
CA ASP A 81 7.68 -10.91 3.46
C ASP A 81 8.87 -11.40 2.60
N ASP A 82 8.89 -12.68 2.25
CA ASP A 82 9.86 -13.26 1.32
C ASP A 82 9.74 -12.63 -0.08
N ARG A 83 8.51 -12.53 -0.60
CA ARG A 83 8.25 -11.87 -1.90
C ARG A 83 8.60 -10.40 -1.87
N LYS A 84 8.25 -9.69 -0.79
CA LYS A 84 8.62 -8.29 -0.58
C LYS A 84 10.13 -8.12 -0.71
N SER A 85 10.90 -8.92 0.01
CA SER A 85 12.36 -8.89 -0.04
C SER A 85 12.92 -9.12 -1.46
N ASP A 86 12.37 -10.11 -2.20
CA ASP A 86 12.80 -10.38 -3.58
C ASP A 86 12.43 -9.23 -4.54
N CYS A 87 11.21 -8.72 -4.45
CA CYS A 87 10.72 -7.59 -5.24
C CYS A 87 11.52 -6.32 -5.00
N GLU A 88 11.79 -5.99 -3.74
CA GLU A 88 12.54 -4.80 -3.38
C GLU A 88 14.00 -4.87 -3.85
N SER A 89 14.64 -6.04 -3.74
CA SER A 89 16.03 -6.21 -4.15
C SER A 89 16.23 -6.30 -5.66
N ARG A 90 15.24 -6.81 -6.41
CA ARG A 90 15.36 -7.06 -7.86
C ARG A 90 14.65 -6.04 -8.73
N ILE A 91 13.41 -5.68 -8.39
CA ILE A 91 12.55 -4.83 -9.24
C ILE A 91 12.64 -3.37 -8.80
N PHE A 92 12.55 -3.10 -7.50
CA PHE A 92 12.47 -1.74 -6.97
C PHE A 92 13.79 -1.18 -6.45
N ARG A 93 14.93 -1.82 -6.78
CA ARG A 93 16.27 -1.41 -6.34
C ARG A 93 16.61 0.04 -6.70
N LEU A 94 16.12 0.50 -7.85
CA LEU A 94 16.38 1.83 -8.40
C LEU A 94 15.12 2.72 -8.38
N ALA A 95 14.12 2.36 -7.57
CA ALA A 95 12.93 3.19 -7.42
C ALA A 95 13.31 4.56 -6.81
N PRO A 96 12.66 5.65 -7.26
CA PRO A 96 12.92 6.98 -6.69
C PRO A 96 12.56 7.01 -5.20
N LEU A 97 13.23 7.84 -4.40
CA LEU A 97 12.91 7.93 -2.96
C LEU A 97 11.50 8.50 -2.69
N ASN A 98 10.98 9.27 -3.64
CA ASN A 98 9.77 10.07 -3.50
C ASN A 98 8.98 10.04 -4.81
N LEU A 99 7.69 9.72 -4.72
CA LEU A 99 6.74 9.77 -5.83
C LEU A 99 6.04 11.14 -5.80
N LYS A 100 6.15 11.89 -6.89
CA LYS A 100 5.77 13.32 -6.94
C LYS A 100 4.45 13.56 -7.67
N THR A 101 4.02 12.60 -8.49
CA THR A 101 2.77 12.69 -9.23
C THR A 101 1.80 11.60 -8.83
N LYS A 102 0.51 11.85 -9.04
CA LYS A 102 -0.54 10.86 -8.82
C LYS A 102 -0.32 9.62 -9.68
N GLU A 103 0.11 9.81 -10.93
CA GLU A 103 0.38 8.75 -11.88
C GLU A 103 1.53 7.85 -11.39
N GLU A 104 2.62 8.46 -10.89
CA GLU A 104 3.74 7.72 -10.29
C GLU A 104 3.29 6.91 -9.07
N VAL A 105 2.47 7.50 -8.18
CA VAL A 105 1.92 6.80 -7.02
C VAL A 105 1.06 5.62 -7.43
N ILE A 106 0.14 5.80 -8.38
CA ILE A 106 -0.75 4.73 -8.85
C ILE A 106 0.04 3.61 -9.51
N ASP A 107 0.96 3.95 -10.42
CA ASP A 107 1.74 2.98 -11.16
C ASP A 107 2.68 2.19 -10.22
N TYR A 108 3.40 2.89 -9.35
CA TYR A 108 4.24 2.25 -8.34
C TYR A 108 3.43 1.34 -7.43
N SER A 109 2.29 1.82 -6.90
CA SER A 109 1.43 1.03 -6.01
C SER A 109 0.96 -0.25 -6.68
N LYS A 110 0.57 -0.17 -7.96
CA LYS A 110 0.10 -1.31 -8.73
C LYS A 110 1.22 -2.33 -8.96
N GLN A 111 2.38 -1.88 -9.41
CA GLN A 111 3.54 -2.75 -9.64
C GLN A 111 4.00 -3.41 -8.33
N TYR A 112 4.08 -2.63 -7.25
CA TYR A 112 4.50 -3.11 -5.94
C TYR A 112 3.55 -4.16 -5.39
N THR A 113 2.25 -3.88 -5.43
CA THR A 113 1.19 -4.82 -5.03
C THR A 113 1.27 -6.12 -5.84
N GLN A 114 1.40 -6.03 -7.16
CA GLN A 114 1.46 -7.20 -8.04
C GLN A 114 2.70 -8.08 -7.78
N CYS A 115 3.81 -7.47 -7.39
CA CYS A 115 5.02 -8.20 -7.09
C CYS A 115 4.96 -8.87 -5.71
N THR A 116 4.56 -8.10 -4.70
CA THR A 116 4.69 -8.48 -3.28
C THR A 116 3.56 -9.36 -2.76
N LEU A 117 2.34 -9.23 -3.31
CA LEU A 117 1.21 -10.02 -2.82
C LEU A 117 1.16 -11.40 -3.47
N PRO A 118 1.23 -12.50 -2.67
CA PRO A 118 1.21 -13.86 -3.21
C PRO A 118 -0.18 -14.27 -3.69
N TYR A 119 -1.24 -13.64 -3.18
CA TYR A 119 -2.60 -14.13 -3.35
C TYR A 119 -3.49 -13.06 -3.99
N LYS A 120 -3.73 -13.26 -5.28
CA LYS A 120 -4.66 -12.47 -6.09
C LYS A 120 -6.11 -12.50 -5.56
N TYR A 121 -6.41 -13.37 -4.59
CA TYR A 121 -7.76 -13.73 -4.13
C TYR A 121 -8.03 -13.49 -2.63
N ILE A 122 -7.08 -12.97 -1.83
CA ILE A 122 -7.36 -12.55 -0.42
C ILE A 122 -8.11 -11.20 -0.39
N MET A 123 -8.06 -10.46 -1.49
CA MET A 123 -8.81 -9.22 -1.66
C MET A 123 -10.20 -9.55 -2.21
N GLY A 124 -11.13 -9.85 -1.30
CA GLY A 124 -12.57 -9.81 -1.59
C GLY A 124 -13.03 -8.43 -2.06
#